data_AF-A0A359M001-F1
#
_entry.id   AF-A0A359M001-F1
#
_cell.length_a   1.000
_cell.length_b   1.000
_cell.length_c   1.000
_cell.angle_alpha   90.00
_cell.angle_beta   90.00
_cell.angle_gamma   90.00
#
_symmetry.space_group_name_H-M   'P 1'
#
loop_
_entity.id
_entity.type
_entity.pdbx_description
1 polymer ?
#
loop_
_entity_poly.entity_id
_entity_poly.type
_entity_poly.pdbx_seq_one_letter_code
_entity_poly.pdbx_strand_id
1 'polypeptide(L)'
;MTKRLWLAQAVGNALLAGLAWVWLGLGDAEIWQLAITAVLGLMVVCGSLWLHGGTMASFRLGATAWGRAALALPWLLVWLAAAAAAAWGAIRYGRTAGPWLAPLLVLLLLPVAGALATDGVRSLARSEAWKPFRNWRFLVIAPLVGAAAGFAAYRLIWWVPGLNGLTMQALSAAVRLGLAYLILVTAWVVILALAGRAAKPAGVE
;
A
#
# COMPACT_ATOMS: atom_id res chain seq x y z
N MET A 1 -14.74 2.03 -9.90
CA MET A 1 -13.52 1.19 -9.86
C MET A 1 -13.68 0.13 -10.93
N THR A 2 -12.72 -0.05 -11.84
CA THR A 2 -12.84 -1.06 -12.90
C THR A 2 -12.52 -2.45 -12.33
N LYS A 3 -13.29 -3.48 -12.69
CA LYS A 3 -13.09 -4.86 -12.21
C LYS A 3 -11.66 -5.35 -12.44
N ARG A 4 -11.09 -5.00 -13.61
CA ARG A 4 -9.73 -5.34 -14.01
C ARG A 4 -8.66 -4.77 -13.08
N LEU A 5 -8.79 -3.51 -12.66
CA LEU A 5 -7.81 -2.85 -11.78
C LEU A 5 -7.84 -3.47 -10.37
N TRP A 6 -9.04 -3.73 -9.86
CA TRP A 6 -9.18 -4.41 -8.57
C TRP A 6 -8.60 -5.82 -8.61
N LEU A 7 -8.83 -6.57 -9.68
CA LEU A 7 -8.29 -7.92 -9.84
C LEU A 7 -6.76 -7.90 -9.96
N ALA A 8 -6.19 -6.96 -10.71
CA ALA A 8 -4.74 -6.77 -10.79
C ALA A 8 -4.13 -6.46 -9.41
N GLN A 9 -4.80 -5.63 -8.60
CA GLN A 9 -4.39 -5.34 -7.23
C GLN A 9 -4.52 -6.56 -6.30
N ALA A 10 -5.63 -7.29 -6.37
CA ALA A 10 -5.85 -8.48 -5.54
C ALA A 10 -4.86 -9.59 -5.86
N VAL A 11 -4.61 -9.87 -7.14
CA VAL A 11 -3.64 -10.88 -7.59
C VAL A 11 -2.21 -10.42 -7.32
N GLY A 12 -1.88 -9.17 -7.65
CA GLY A 12 -0.55 -8.60 -7.44
C GLY A 12 -0.15 -8.63 -5.97
N ASN A 13 -1.02 -8.17 -5.06
CA ASN A 13 -0.74 -8.23 -3.62
C ASN A 13 -0.65 -9.67 -3.09
N ALA A 14 -1.39 -10.62 -3.67
CA ALA A 14 -1.33 -12.02 -3.25
C ALA A 14 0.00 -12.67 -3.67
N LEU A 15 0.47 -12.38 -4.88
CA LEU A 15 1.79 -12.79 -5.35
C LEU A 15 2.91 -12.16 -4.51
N LEU A 16 2.79 -10.87 -4.18
CA LEU A 16 3.72 -10.17 -3.31
C LEU A 16 3.73 -10.75 -1.89
N ALA A 17 2.56 -11.11 -1.34
CA ALA A 17 2.46 -11.76 -0.05
C ALA A 17 3.09 -13.16 -0.06
N GLY A 18 2.88 -13.95 -1.13
CA GLY A 18 3.54 -15.23 -1.32
C GLY A 18 5.06 -15.09 -1.45
N LEU A 19 5.53 -14.08 -2.17
CA LEU A 19 6.95 -13.77 -2.29
C LEU A 19 7.56 -13.34 -0.95
N ALA A 20 6.85 -12.50 -0.19
CA ALA A 20 7.26 -12.08 1.15
C ALA A 20 7.27 -13.26 2.14
N TRP A 21 6.33 -14.19 2.02
CA TRP A 21 6.33 -15.42 2.81
C TRP A 21 7.58 -16.27 2.53
N VAL A 22 7.90 -16.49 1.25
CA VAL A 22 9.13 -17.20 0.86
C VAL A 22 10.37 -16.46 1.37
N TRP A 23 10.39 -15.14 1.23
CA TRP A 23 11.47 -14.28 1.69
C TRP A 23 11.72 -14.40 3.20
N LEU A 24 10.67 -14.36 4.02
CA LEU A 24 10.76 -14.50 5.48
C LEU A 24 11.11 -15.91 5.95
N GLY A 25 10.90 -16.92 5.11
CA GLY A 25 11.23 -18.32 5.41
C GLY A 25 12.67 -18.70 5.12
N LEU A 26 13.46 -17.82 4.50
CA LEU A 26 14.88 -18.06 4.26
C LEU A 26 15.68 -17.86 5.54
N GLY A 27 16.50 -18.84 5.89
CA GLY A 27 17.51 -18.68 6.95
C GLY A 27 18.74 -17.95 6.41
N ASP A 28 19.33 -17.08 7.22
CA ASP A 28 20.56 -16.34 6.88
C ASP A 28 21.81 -17.11 7.36
N ALA A 29 22.04 -18.32 6.84
CA ALA A 29 23.20 -19.14 7.20
C ALA A 29 24.40 -18.93 6.26
N GLU A 30 24.15 -18.56 4.99
CA GLU A 30 25.18 -18.46 3.96
C GLU A 30 25.08 -17.16 3.13
N ILE A 31 26.20 -16.71 2.57
CA ILE A 31 26.28 -15.43 1.82
C ILE A 31 25.36 -15.43 0.57
N TRP A 32 25.20 -16.55 -0.11
CA TRP A 32 24.28 -16.62 -1.25
C TRP A 32 22.81 -16.52 -0.81
N GLN A 33 22.47 -16.97 0.41
CA GLN A 33 21.13 -16.79 0.98
C GLN A 33 20.88 -15.30 1.24
N LEU A 34 21.87 -14.56 1.75
CA LEU A 34 21.78 -13.09 1.86
C LEU A 34 21.52 -12.42 0.50
N ALA A 35 22.19 -12.87 -0.56
CA ALA A 35 21.98 -12.33 -1.91
C ALA A 35 20.54 -12.60 -2.41
N ILE A 36 20.01 -13.81 -2.19
CA ILE A 36 18.63 -14.15 -2.55
C ILE A 36 17.64 -13.35 -1.70
N THR A 37 17.86 -13.24 -0.40
CA THR A 37 17.06 -12.44 0.52
C THR A 37 17.03 -10.97 0.07
N ALA A 38 18.16 -10.41 -0.38
CA ALA A 38 18.23 -9.05 -0.91
C ALA A 38 17.41 -8.90 -2.22
N VAL A 39 17.55 -9.85 -3.15
CA VAL A 39 16.81 -9.83 -4.42
C VAL A 39 15.30 -9.95 -4.19
N LEU A 40 14.87 -10.89 -3.34
CA LEU A 40 13.46 -11.09 -3.01
C LEU A 40 12.87 -9.86 -2.30
N GLY A 41 13.59 -9.30 -1.32
CA GLY A 41 13.18 -8.07 -0.65
C GLY A 41 13.02 -6.92 -1.65
N LEU A 42 13.97 -6.76 -2.58
CA LEU A 42 13.88 -5.75 -3.63
C LEU A 42 12.67 -5.99 -4.54
N MET A 43 12.41 -7.23 -4.95
CA MET A 43 11.24 -7.58 -5.77
C MET A 43 9.92 -7.28 -5.04
N VAL A 44 9.82 -7.59 -3.75
CA VAL A 44 8.63 -7.28 -2.94
C VAL A 44 8.41 -5.77 -2.88
N VAL A 45 9.46 -5.00 -2.58
CA VAL A 45 9.39 -3.53 -2.47
C VAL A 45 9.04 -2.91 -3.81
N CYS A 46 9.81 -3.22 -4.85
CA CYS A 46 9.62 -2.70 -6.21
C CYS A 46 8.24 -3.07 -6.77
N GLY A 47 7.84 -4.33 -6.64
CA GLY A 47 6.53 -4.80 -7.09
C GLY A 47 5.39 -4.10 -6.34
N SER A 48 5.53 -3.91 -5.03
CA SER A 48 4.57 -3.12 -4.24
C SER A 48 4.48 -1.69 -4.77
N LEU A 49 5.60 -0.97 -4.86
CA LEU A 49 5.63 0.41 -5.32
C LEU A 49 5.06 0.56 -6.74
N TRP A 50 5.37 -0.38 -7.63
CA TRP A 50 4.83 -0.39 -8.98
C TRP A 50 3.31 -0.62 -9.01
N LEU A 51 2.79 -1.57 -8.22
CA LEU A 51 1.36 -1.87 -8.14
C LEU A 51 0.57 -0.65 -7.62
N HIS A 52 1.10 0.01 -6.57
CA HIS A 52 0.53 1.22 -5.99
C HIS A 52 0.60 2.42 -6.94
N GLY A 53 1.79 2.69 -7.48
CA GLY A 53 2.04 3.77 -8.44
C GLY A 53 1.19 3.62 -9.70
N GLY A 54 1.11 2.41 -10.25
CA GLY A 54 0.32 2.09 -11.44
C GLY A 54 -1.17 2.29 -11.23
N THR A 55 -1.66 2.04 -10.01
CA THR A 55 -3.07 2.26 -9.65
C THR A 55 -3.40 3.73 -9.51
N MET A 56 -2.58 4.50 -8.80
CA MET A 56 -2.76 5.96 -8.70
C MET A 56 -2.65 6.63 -10.07
N ALA A 57 -1.66 6.22 -10.87
CA ALA A 57 -1.47 6.70 -12.22
C ALA A 57 -2.64 6.30 -13.13
N SER A 58 -3.23 5.11 -12.98
CA SER A 58 -4.41 4.69 -13.75
C SER A 58 -5.63 5.57 -13.50
N PHE A 59 -5.83 6.01 -12.24
CA PHE A 59 -6.91 6.94 -11.91
C PHE A 59 -6.65 8.38 -12.37
N ARG A 60 -5.39 8.75 -12.65
CA ARG A 60 -5.00 10.07 -13.16
C ARG A 60 -4.91 10.15 -14.69
N LEU A 61 -4.32 9.14 -15.32
CA LEU A 61 -3.86 9.15 -16.72
C LEU A 61 -4.52 8.08 -17.62
N GLY A 62 -5.28 7.14 -17.06
CA GLY A 62 -5.90 6.04 -17.82
C GLY A 62 -4.97 4.85 -18.07
N ALA A 63 -5.22 4.07 -19.14
CA ALA A 63 -4.65 2.73 -19.33
C ALA A 63 -3.12 2.68 -19.57
N THR A 64 -2.50 3.75 -20.04
CA THR A 64 -1.05 3.83 -20.33
C THR A 64 -0.18 4.08 -19.09
N ALA A 65 -0.79 4.09 -17.91
CA ALA A 65 -0.20 4.54 -16.66
C ALA A 65 0.80 3.55 -16.01
N TRP A 66 0.68 2.25 -16.27
CA TRP A 66 1.48 1.22 -15.61
C TRP A 66 2.96 1.26 -16.02
N GLY A 67 3.25 1.59 -17.28
CA GLY A 67 4.62 1.76 -17.77
C GLY A 67 5.31 2.98 -17.15
N ARG A 68 4.58 4.09 -16.98
CA ARG A 68 5.13 5.29 -16.31
C ARG A 68 5.41 5.05 -14.83
N ALA A 69 4.55 4.29 -14.15
CA ALA A 69 4.80 3.90 -12.77
C ALA A 69 6.07 3.06 -12.61
N ALA A 70 6.40 2.20 -13.59
CA ALA A 70 7.66 1.45 -13.60
C ALA A 70 8.88 2.38 -13.78
N LEU A 71 8.77 3.42 -14.61
CA LEU A 71 9.85 4.42 -14.77
C LEU A 71 10.00 5.31 -13.53
N ALA A 72 8.95 5.43 -12.72
CA ALA A 72 8.96 6.22 -11.48
C ALA A 72 9.49 5.44 -10.26
N LEU A 73 9.87 4.17 -10.41
CA LEU A 73 10.35 3.32 -9.32
C LEU A 73 11.47 3.94 -8.49
N PRO A 74 12.51 4.57 -9.09
CA PRO A 74 13.57 5.21 -8.33
C PRO A 74 13.03 6.31 -7.40
N TRP A 75 12.07 7.11 -7.87
CA TRP A 75 11.44 8.16 -7.07
C TRP A 75 10.53 7.59 -5.98
N LEU A 76 9.85 6.48 -6.27
CA LEU A 76 9.05 5.77 -5.28
C LEU A 76 9.91 5.13 -4.18
N LEU A 77 11.12 4.68 -4.51
CA LEU A 77 12.09 4.20 -3.52
C LEU A 77 12.60 5.34 -2.64
N VAL A 78 12.90 6.50 -3.22
CA VAL A 78 13.25 7.71 -2.44
C VAL A 78 12.11 8.12 -1.52
N TRP A 79 10.87 8.08 -2.01
CA TRP A 79 9.69 8.34 -1.19
C TRP A 79 9.55 7.32 -0.05
N LEU A 80 9.73 6.04 -0.33
CA LEU A 80 9.64 4.98 0.67
C LEU A 80 10.70 5.16 1.75
N ALA A 81 11.94 5.48 1.38
CA ALA A 81 13.02 5.76 2.31
C ALA A 81 12.69 6.98 3.19
N ALA A 82 12.16 8.05 2.60
CA ALA A 82 11.74 9.24 3.35
C ALA A 82 10.58 8.94 4.32
N ALA A 83 9.57 8.19 3.86
CA ALA A 83 8.43 7.79 4.68
C ALA A 83 8.86 6.87 5.84
N ALA A 84 9.76 5.92 5.57
CA ALA A 84 10.32 5.03 6.58
C ALA A 84 11.14 5.80 7.62
N ALA A 85 11.99 6.75 7.19
CA ALA A 85 12.76 7.59 8.09
C ALA A 85 11.86 8.46 8.98
N ALA A 86 10.79 9.03 8.41
CA ALA A 86 9.83 9.84 9.15
C ALA A 86 9.01 9.00 10.15
N ALA A 87 8.56 7.80 9.74
CA ALA A 87 7.90 6.84 10.62
C ALA A 87 8.81 6.40 11.77
N TRP A 88 10.07 6.11 11.47
CA TRP A 88 11.08 5.76 12.47
C TRP A 88 11.31 6.89 13.47
N GLY A 89 11.44 8.13 12.99
CA GLY A 89 11.52 9.32 13.85
C GLY A 89 10.28 9.47 14.73
N ALA A 90 9.08 9.32 14.17
CA ALA A 90 7.84 9.39 14.93
C ALA A 90 7.79 8.36 16.06
N ILE A 91 8.22 7.12 15.80
CA ILE A 91 8.30 6.06 16.82
C ILE A 91 9.38 6.36 17.85
N ARG A 92 10.57 6.79 17.41
CA ARG A 92 11.74 7.00 18.29
C ARG A 92 11.54 8.17 19.24
N TYR A 93 10.92 9.25 18.78
CA TYR A 93 10.78 10.50 19.52
C TYR A 93 9.37 10.71 20.10
N GLY A 94 8.34 10.06 19.55
CA GLY A 94 6.97 10.10 20.05
C GLY A 94 6.71 9.04 21.12
N ARG A 95 7.03 9.33 22.39
CA ARG A 95 6.99 8.38 23.53
C ARG A 95 5.65 7.63 23.75
N THR A 96 4.52 8.17 23.28
CA THR A 96 3.18 7.57 23.44
C THR A 96 2.36 7.53 22.15
N ALA A 97 2.52 8.54 21.28
CA ALA A 97 1.76 8.63 20.02
C ALA A 97 2.52 8.08 18.80
N GLY A 98 3.83 7.84 18.89
CA GLY A 98 4.68 7.47 17.76
C GLY A 98 4.18 6.30 16.92
N PRO A 99 3.83 5.15 17.53
CA PRO A 99 3.30 3.99 16.81
C PRO A 99 1.99 4.26 16.05
N TRP A 100 1.18 5.18 16.55
CA TRP A 100 -0.10 5.56 15.94
C TRP A 100 0.05 6.64 14.86
N LEU A 101 1.06 7.52 15.01
CA LEU A 101 1.38 8.59 14.06
C LEU A 101 2.08 8.06 12.81
N ALA A 102 2.94 7.04 12.95
CA ALA A 102 3.67 6.45 11.83
C ALA A 102 2.76 6.00 10.65
N PRO A 103 1.69 5.20 10.85
CA PRO A 103 0.80 4.81 9.76
C PRO A 103 0.01 6.00 9.21
N LEU A 104 -0.39 6.96 10.07
CA LEU A 104 -1.09 8.17 9.63
C LEU A 104 -0.19 9.02 8.72
N LEU A 105 1.09 9.12 9.05
CA LEU A 105 2.08 9.87 8.28
C LEU A 105 2.34 9.22 6.92
N VAL A 106 2.40 7.89 6.85
CA VAL A 106 2.46 7.16 5.56
C VAL A 106 1.19 7.40 4.74
N LEU A 107 0.00 7.34 5.36
CA LEU A 107 -1.28 7.66 4.72
C LEU A 107 -1.33 9.09 4.19
N LEU A 108 -0.76 10.04 4.95
CA LEU A 108 -0.63 11.43 4.53
C LEU A 108 0.37 11.55 3.38
N LEU A 109 1.45 10.78 3.32
CA LEU A 109 2.45 10.87 2.25
C LEU A 109 2.04 10.18 0.93
N LEU A 110 0.95 9.40 0.90
CA LEU A 110 0.46 8.69 -0.30
C LEU A 110 0.17 9.57 -1.52
N PRO A 111 -0.49 10.74 -1.39
CA PRO A 111 -0.62 11.73 -2.46
C PRO A 111 0.72 12.11 -3.11
N VAL A 112 1.79 12.19 -2.32
CA VAL A 112 3.14 12.47 -2.82
C VAL A 112 3.67 11.30 -3.64
N ALA A 113 3.48 10.06 -3.18
CA ALA A 113 3.82 8.87 -3.95
C ALA A 113 3.08 8.84 -5.30
N GLY A 114 1.79 9.13 -5.32
CA GLY A 114 0.98 9.19 -6.54
C GLY A 114 1.43 10.29 -7.51
N ALA A 115 1.91 11.41 -6.98
CA ALA A 115 2.45 12.51 -7.77
C ALA A 115 3.81 12.17 -8.39
N LEU A 116 4.69 11.55 -7.60
CA LEU A 116 5.97 11.03 -8.08
C LEU A 116 5.80 9.91 -9.11
N ALA A 117 4.79 9.06 -8.94
CA ALA A 117 4.48 7.95 -9.87
C ALA A 117 4.09 8.41 -11.28
N THR A 118 3.58 9.65 -11.45
CA THR A 118 3.11 10.15 -12.75
C THR A 118 4.08 11.12 -13.42
N ASP A 119 4.64 12.06 -12.67
CA ASP A 119 5.45 13.15 -13.23
C ASP A 119 6.82 13.30 -12.53
N GLY A 120 7.18 12.37 -11.64
CA GLY A 120 8.40 12.44 -10.84
C GLY A 120 8.47 13.72 -10.01
N VAL A 121 9.69 14.23 -9.81
CA VAL A 121 9.96 15.43 -8.97
C VAL A 121 9.30 16.71 -9.53
N ARG A 122 8.97 16.75 -10.83
CA ARG A 122 8.25 17.89 -11.45
C ARG A 122 6.84 18.08 -10.88
N SER A 123 6.25 17.04 -10.28
CA SER A 123 4.96 17.15 -9.59
C SER A 123 5.05 17.91 -8.25
N LEU A 124 6.17 17.73 -7.53
CA LEU A 124 6.46 18.42 -6.28
C LEU A 124 6.66 19.91 -6.53
N ALA A 125 7.43 20.26 -7.56
CA ALA A 125 7.68 21.65 -7.96
C ALA A 125 6.38 22.41 -8.32
N ARG A 126 5.40 21.70 -8.90
CA ARG A 126 4.09 22.28 -9.28
C ARG A 126 3.05 22.25 -8.15
N SER A 127 3.44 21.80 -6.94
CA SER A 127 2.54 21.62 -5.79
C SER A 127 1.33 20.70 -6.07
N GLU A 128 1.36 19.91 -7.14
CA GLU A 128 0.29 18.99 -7.53
C GLU A 128 0.12 17.85 -6.51
N ALA A 129 1.23 17.46 -5.87
CA ALA A 129 1.27 16.47 -4.80
C ALA A 129 0.46 16.88 -3.56
N TRP A 130 0.29 18.20 -3.35
CA TRP A 130 -0.38 18.74 -2.16
C TRP A 130 -1.88 18.98 -2.38
N LYS A 131 -2.36 18.93 -3.62
CA LYS A 131 -3.79 19.15 -3.95
C LYS A 131 -4.74 18.22 -3.19
N PRO A 132 -4.44 16.92 -2.99
CA PRO A 132 -5.31 16.04 -2.22
C PRO A 132 -5.50 16.47 -0.76
N PHE A 133 -4.52 17.08 -0.12
CA PHE A 133 -4.66 17.59 1.24
C PHE A 133 -5.56 18.82 1.33
N ARG A 134 -5.73 19.56 0.24
CA ARG A 134 -6.70 20.66 0.18
C ARG A 134 -8.14 20.15 0.08
N ASN A 135 -8.33 18.87 -0.23
CA ASN A 135 -9.64 18.24 -0.31
C ASN A 135 -10.01 17.61 1.03
N TRP A 136 -10.93 18.25 1.77
CA TRP A 136 -11.41 17.75 3.06
C TRP A 136 -11.94 16.30 2.98
N ARG A 137 -12.51 15.91 1.83
CA ARG A 137 -13.03 14.54 1.64
C ARG A 137 -11.92 13.52 1.71
N PHE A 138 -10.74 13.81 1.15
CA PHE A 138 -9.60 12.90 1.24
C PHE A 138 -9.12 12.80 2.70
N LEU A 139 -8.98 13.94 3.38
CA LEU A 139 -8.53 13.99 4.77
C LEU A 139 -9.45 13.26 5.75
N VAL A 140 -10.76 13.18 5.46
CA VAL A 140 -11.73 12.48 6.33
C VAL A 140 -11.94 11.04 5.89
N ILE A 141 -12.17 10.79 4.60
CA ILE A 141 -12.54 9.46 4.10
C ILE A 141 -11.35 8.51 4.14
N ALA A 142 -10.14 8.95 3.79
CA ALA A 142 -8.97 8.06 3.77
C ALA A 142 -8.66 7.45 5.15
N PRO A 143 -8.54 8.22 6.25
CA PRO A 143 -8.32 7.63 7.56
C PRO A 143 -9.53 6.84 8.06
N LEU A 144 -10.77 7.28 7.77
CA LEU A 144 -11.97 6.54 8.16
C LEU A 144 -12.04 5.16 7.51
N VAL A 145 -11.81 5.09 6.19
CA VAL A 145 -11.79 3.83 5.43
C VAL A 145 -10.65 2.95 5.90
N GLY A 146 -9.45 3.52 6.12
CA GLY A 146 -8.30 2.80 6.65
C GLY A 146 -8.56 2.21 8.04
N ALA A 147 -9.10 3.02 8.95
CA ALA A 147 -9.44 2.60 10.31
C ALA A 147 -10.55 1.55 10.33
N ALA A 148 -11.63 1.76 9.58
CA ALA A 148 -12.75 0.83 9.50
C ALA A 148 -12.31 -0.53 8.92
N ALA A 149 -11.53 -0.53 7.84
CA ALA A 149 -11.03 -1.75 7.24
C ALA A 149 -10.01 -2.47 8.14
N GLY A 150 -9.10 -1.72 8.77
CA GLY A 150 -8.16 -2.26 9.75
C GLY A 150 -8.87 -2.88 10.95
N PHE A 151 -9.88 -2.21 11.49
CA PHE A 151 -10.70 -2.72 12.59
C PHE A 151 -11.48 -3.98 12.19
N ALA A 152 -12.11 -3.99 11.00
CA ALA A 152 -12.83 -5.14 10.50
C ALA A 152 -11.90 -6.35 10.31
N ALA A 153 -10.73 -6.15 9.69
CA ALA A 153 -9.72 -7.19 9.51
C ALA A 153 -9.21 -7.72 10.85
N TYR A 154 -8.91 -6.84 11.80
CA TYR A 154 -8.50 -7.21 13.16
C TYR A 154 -9.56 -8.07 13.84
N ARG A 155 -10.82 -7.62 13.86
CA ARG A 155 -11.92 -8.37 14.48
C ARG A 155 -12.11 -9.74 13.84
N LEU A 156 -11.96 -9.83 12.52
CA LEU A 156 -12.12 -11.08 11.79
C LEU A 156 -11.01 -12.09 12.10
N ILE A 157 -9.76 -11.64 12.21
CA ILE A 157 -8.61 -12.49 12.54
C ILE A 157 -8.72 -13.01 13.98
N TRP A 158 -9.10 -12.15 14.94
CA TRP A 158 -9.20 -12.52 16.35
C TRP A 158 -10.47 -13.28 16.72
N TRP A 159 -11.47 -13.32 15.84
CA TRP A 159 -12.69 -14.08 16.08
C TRP A 159 -12.47 -15.58 15.86
N VAL A 160 -12.22 -16.33 16.93
CA VAL A 160 -12.04 -17.79 16.87
C VAL A 160 -13.39 -18.50 17.04
N PRO A 161 -13.92 -19.20 16.03
CA PRO A 161 -15.13 -19.99 16.19
C PRO A 161 -14.84 -21.31 16.90
N GLY A 162 -15.77 -21.78 17.72
CA GLY A 162 -15.70 -23.06 18.44
C GLY A 162 -15.93 -24.27 17.53
N LEU A 163 -15.07 -24.44 16.51
CA LEU A 163 -15.11 -25.57 15.59
C LEU A 163 -14.26 -26.73 16.10
N ASN A 164 -14.80 -27.95 15.99
CA ASN A 164 -14.11 -29.18 16.36
C ASN A 164 -13.31 -29.72 15.18
N GLY A 165 -12.07 -30.14 15.45
CA GLY A 165 -11.16 -30.74 14.49
C GLY A 165 -10.18 -29.75 13.83
N LEU A 166 -8.93 -30.19 13.68
CA LEU A 166 -7.81 -29.39 13.14
C LEU A 166 -8.12 -28.85 11.73
N THR A 167 -8.71 -29.68 10.86
CA THR A 167 -9.04 -29.30 9.48
C THR A 167 -10.07 -28.17 9.42
N MET A 168 -11.11 -28.22 10.26
CA MET A 168 -12.14 -27.18 10.31
C MET A 168 -11.61 -25.88 10.92
N GLN A 169 -10.72 -25.97 11.91
CA GLN A 169 -10.03 -24.81 12.46
C GLN A 169 -9.10 -24.15 11.44
N ALA A 170 -8.34 -24.95 10.68
CA ALA A 170 -7.46 -24.47 9.61
C ALA A 170 -8.27 -23.82 8.47
N LEU A 171 -9.36 -24.45 8.03
CA LEU A 171 -10.24 -23.90 7.00
C LEU A 171 -10.88 -22.57 7.45
N SER A 172 -11.37 -22.51 8.69
CA SER A 172 -11.91 -21.27 9.25
C SER A 172 -10.87 -20.15 9.33
N ALA A 173 -9.64 -20.48 9.76
CA ALA A 173 -8.55 -19.50 9.78
C ALA A 173 -8.22 -18.99 8.38
N ALA A 174 -8.15 -19.89 7.38
CA ALA A 174 -7.91 -19.54 5.99
C ALA A 174 -9.01 -18.62 5.42
N VAL A 175 -10.28 -18.92 5.68
CA VAL A 175 -11.41 -18.09 5.24
C VAL A 175 -11.39 -16.71 5.90
N ARG A 176 -11.16 -16.64 7.23
CA ARG A 176 -11.09 -15.37 7.96
C ARG A 176 -9.92 -14.52 7.46
N LEU A 177 -8.75 -15.12 7.24
CA LEU A 177 -7.59 -14.44 6.68
C LEU A 177 -7.86 -13.94 5.25
N GLY A 178 -8.44 -14.78 4.40
CA GLY A 178 -8.80 -14.43 3.02
C GLY A 178 -9.79 -13.26 2.95
N LEU A 179 -10.82 -13.28 3.79
CA LEU A 179 -11.78 -12.18 3.89
C LEU A 179 -11.14 -10.89 4.43
N ALA A 180 -10.30 -10.99 5.48
CA ALA A 180 -9.58 -9.84 6.03
C ALA A 180 -8.67 -9.20 4.96
N TYR A 181 -7.99 -10.03 4.17
CA TYR A 181 -7.18 -9.60 3.04
C TYR A 181 -8.02 -8.88 1.97
N LEU A 182 -9.15 -9.44 1.55
CA LEU A 182 -10.03 -8.80 0.55
C LEU A 182 -10.58 -7.45 1.02
N ILE A 183 -10.92 -7.33 2.31
CA ILE A 183 -11.36 -6.06 2.92
C ILE A 183 -10.24 -5.03 2.85
N LEU A 184 -9.03 -5.40 3.28
CA LEU A 184 -7.87 -4.50 3.28
C LEU A 184 -7.50 -4.06 1.86
N VAL A 185 -7.41 -4.99 0.90
CA VAL A 185 -7.12 -4.66 -0.50
C VAL A 185 -8.19 -3.73 -1.06
N THR A 186 -9.47 -3.98 -0.78
CA THR A 186 -10.56 -3.13 -1.28
C THR A 186 -10.47 -1.72 -0.70
N ALA A 187 -10.30 -1.60 0.62
CA ALA A 187 -10.14 -0.32 1.29
C ALA A 187 -8.92 0.44 0.77
N TRP A 188 -7.82 -0.27 0.54
CA TRP A 188 -6.60 0.29 0.01
C TRP A 188 -6.76 0.84 -1.41
N VAL A 189 -7.39 0.08 -2.31
CA VAL A 189 -7.67 0.57 -3.68
C VAL A 189 -8.60 1.78 -3.65
N VAL A 190 -9.56 1.85 -2.72
CA VAL A 190 -10.41 3.04 -2.52
C VAL A 190 -9.57 4.25 -2.11
N ILE A 191 -8.65 4.10 -1.17
CA ILE A 191 -7.74 5.19 -0.74
C ILE A 191 -6.87 5.66 -1.91
N LEU A 192 -6.28 4.74 -2.68
CA LEU A 192 -5.48 5.09 -3.87
C LEU A 192 -6.33 5.79 -4.95
N ALA A 193 -7.59 5.38 -5.11
CA ALA A 193 -8.51 6.03 -6.04
C ALA A 193 -8.84 7.46 -5.61
N LEU A 194 -9.05 7.69 -4.31
CA LEU A 194 -9.27 9.02 -3.76
C LEU A 194 -8.04 9.91 -3.94
N ALA A 195 -6.85 9.39 -3.64
CA ALA A 195 -5.59 10.10 -3.83
C ALA A 195 -5.36 10.47 -5.31
N GLY A 196 -5.54 9.51 -6.23
CA GLY A 196 -5.38 9.73 -7.66
C GLY A 196 -6.37 10.76 -8.21
N ARG A 197 -7.66 10.65 -7.86
CA ARG A 197 -8.71 11.58 -8.33
C ARG A 197 -8.52 12.99 -7.79
N ALA A 198 -8.19 13.12 -6.50
CA ALA A 198 -7.99 14.44 -5.88
C ALA A 198 -6.77 15.18 -6.46
N ALA A 199 -5.91 14.45 -7.15
CA ALA A 199 -4.72 14.97 -7.80
C ALA A 199 -4.89 15.14 -9.33
N LYS A 200 -6.11 14.96 -9.89
CA LYS A 200 -6.39 15.23 -11.33
C LYS A 200 -6.28 16.75 -11.59
N PRO A 201 -5.59 17.21 -12.64
CA PRO A 201 -5.57 18.63 -13.00
C PRO A 201 -6.98 19.10 -13.44
N ALA A 202 -7.35 20.32 -13.07
CA ALA A 202 -8.62 20.91 -13.50
C ALA A 202 -8.60 21.11 -15.03
N GLY A 203 -9.63 20.60 -15.73
CA GLY A 203 -9.78 20.79 -17.18
C GLY A 203 -9.73 19.52 -18.05
N VAL A 204 -9.64 18.32 -17.46
CA VAL A 204 -9.86 17.07 -18.19
C VAL A 204 -11.13 16.44 -17.65
N GLU A 205 -12.26 16.64 -18.33
CA GLU A 205 -13.49 15.87 -18.11
C GLU A 205 -13.46 14.61 -18.97
#